data_AF-C6M6A6-F1
#
_entry.id   AF-C6M6A6-F1
#
_cell.length_a   1.000
_cell.length_b   1.000
_cell.length_c   1.000
_cell.angle_alpha   90.00
_cell.angle_beta   90.00
_cell.angle_gamma   90.00
#
_symmetry.space_group_name_H-M   'P 1'
#
loop_
_entity.id
_entity.type
_entity.pdbx_description
1 polymer ?
#
loop_
_entity_poly.entity_id
_entity_poly.type
_entity_poly.pdbx_seq_one_letter_code
_entity_poly.pdbx_strand_id
1 'polypeptide(L)'
;MVMFNDWKRNVSTINETKQNGRDGTDIVVDTRTLIPDRAMMQVTRNDFDWEDSITVKNRGMPYEADLYFKLDNNDAYIVRSYFYIPAKNGKAPANWKAQEKEAINTIEKKFRQEILSGLKTRQEFEVPNKHGICLIGGFIADDGKKPFEVHSTVEFAKQHDMSLEIMHGDVLKADEATLLQRKVDPEKGLLVKALTRTIRQGKRTINGMSGEEKLVKWGGNKYMFFWERDGGDPRIMMQFGTEKKDGTKRSEAEVLAIWDTVLPTLKPVKP
;
A
#
# COMPACT_ATOMS: atom_id res chain seq x y z
N MET A 1 -2.70 -2.52 3.18
CA MET A 1 -3.69 -1.59 3.77
C MET A 1 -3.84 -0.42 2.82
N VAL A 2 -5.06 0.10 2.63
CA VAL A 2 -5.33 1.21 1.71
C VAL A 2 -6.21 2.24 2.41
N MET A 3 -6.01 3.52 2.11
CA MET A 3 -6.78 4.66 2.62
C MET A 3 -7.77 5.17 1.58
N PHE A 4 -8.96 5.55 2.02
CA PHE A 4 -9.99 6.18 1.20
C PHE A 4 -10.72 7.28 1.98
N ASN A 5 -11.08 8.35 1.30
CA ASN A 5 -11.71 9.53 1.90
C ASN A 5 -13.24 9.43 1.87
N ASP A 6 -13.83 8.39 2.46
CA ASP A 6 -15.30 8.27 2.53
C ASP A 6 -15.80 7.22 3.54
N TRP A 7 -15.54 7.41 4.84
CA TRP A 7 -16.04 6.50 5.89
C TRP A 7 -17.57 6.33 5.84
N LYS A 8 -18.32 7.44 5.69
CA LYS A 8 -19.79 7.42 5.73
C LYS A 8 -20.38 6.59 4.59
N ARG A 9 -19.89 6.77 3.36
CA ARG A 9 -20.35 5.96 2.23
C ARG A 9 -20.00 4.49 2.41
N ASN A 10 -18.80 4.16 2.87
CA ASN A 10 -18.41 2.77 3.08
C ASN A 10 -19.29 2.08 4.13
N VAL A 11 -19.56 2.77 5.25
CA VAL A 11 -20.48 2.26 6.28
C VAL A 11 -21.91 2.12 5.73
N SER A 12 -22.39 3.07 4.93
CA SER A 12 -23.71 2.97 4.28
C SER A 12 -23.77 1.75 3.38
N THR A 13 -22.80 1.58 2.46
CA THR A 13 -22.72 0.43 1.56
C THR A 13 -22.67 -0.89 2.33
N ILE A 14 -21.86 -0.98 3.39
CA ILE A 14 -21.76 -2.18 4.22
C ILE A 14 -23.08 -2.50 4.91
N ASN A 15 -23.74 -1.48 5.48
CA ASN A 15 -25.04 -1.65 6.14
C ASN A 15 -26.16 -2.00 5.16
N GLU A 16 -26.19 -1.37 3.98
CA GLU A 16 -27.12 -1.69 2.89
C GLU A 16 -26.93 -3.13 2.43
N THR A 17 -25.68 -3.57 2.23
CA THR A 17 -25.38 -4.95 1.81
C THR A 17 -25.77 -5.95 2.90
N LYS A 18 -25.59 -5.59 4.18
CA LYS A 18 -26.05 -6.40 5.31
C LYS A 18 -27.58 -6.54 5.36
N GLN A 19 -28.33 -5.51 4.95
CA GLN A 19 -29.79 -5.50 4.99
C GLN A 19 -30.43 -6.14 3.75
N ASN A 20 -29.88 -5.89 2.56
CA ASN A 20 -30.54 -6.20 1.29
C ASN A 20 -29.92 -7.38 0.54
N GLY A 21 -28.77 -7.90 0.98
CA GLY A 21 -27.96 -8.82 0.16
C GLY A 21 -27.31 -8.10 -1.02
N ARG A 22 -26.30 -8.71 -1.66
CA ARG A 22 -25.58 -8.12 -2.80
C ARG A 22 -26.03 -8.78 -4.11
N ASP A 23 -26.29 -7.97 -5.13
CA ASP A 23 -26.34 -8.41 -6.55
C ASP A 23 -24.92 -8.35 -7.14
N GLY A 24 -24.38 -9.50 -7.53
CA GLY A 24 -23.11 -9.63 -8.25
C GLY A 24 -22.01 -10.39 -7.51
N THR A 25 -21.60 -11.52 -8.09
CA THR A 25 -20.43 -12.44 -7.91
C THR A 25 -19.79 -12.70 -6.54
N ASP A 26 -19.94 -11.87 -5.51
CA ASP A 26 -19.42 -12.09 -4.15
C ASP A 26 -20.55 -11.94 -3.12
N ILE A 27 -20.75 -12.97 -2.30
CA ILE A 27 -21.77 -13.04 -1.26
C ILE A 27 -21.17 -12.52 0.06
N VAL A 28 -21.82 -11.52 0.68
CA VAL A 28 -21.50 -11.12 2.06
C VAL A 28 -21.97 -12.22 3.01
N VAL A 29 -21.04 -12.82 3.75
CA VAL A 29 -21.32 -13.95 4.66
C VAL A 29 -21.39 -13.53 6.13
N ASP A 30 -20.68 -12.47 6.53
CA ASP A 30 -20.74 -11.93 7.90
C ASP A 30 -20.35 -10.45 7.92
N THR A 31 -20.87 -9.70 8.90
CA THR A 31 -20.50 -8.31 9.15
C THR A 31 -20.57 -8.02 10.65
N ARG A 32 -19.44 -7.61 11.23
CA ARG A 32 -19.27 -7.41 12.67
C ARG A 32 -18.79 -6.01 12.98
N THR A 33 -19.39 -5.38 13.98
CA THR A 33 -18.84 -4.15 14.57
C THR A 33 -17.75 -4.55 15.57
N LEU A 34 -16.52 -4.10 15.34
CA LEU A 34 -15.39 -4.43 16.22
C LEU A 34 -15.16 -3.35 17.28
N ILE A 35 -15.31 -2.09 16.89
CA ILE A 35 -15.33 -0.91 17.77
C ILE A 35 -16.47 -0.01 17.28
N PRO A 36 -17.47 0.32 18.13
CA PRO A 36 -18.57 1.20 17.74
C PRO A 36 -18.08 2.49 17.08
N ASP A 37 -18.72 2.86 15.97
CA ASP A 37 -18.45 4.05 15.15
C ASP A 37 -17.01 4.22 14.62
N ARG A 38 -16.13 3.23 14.83
CA ARG A 38 -14.70 3.35 14.54
C ARG A 38 -14.11 2.18 13.75
N ALA A 39 -14.59 0.95 13.96
CA ALA A 39 -14.07 -0.22 13.26
C ALA A 39 -15.13 -1.30 13.03
N MET A 40 -15.16 -1.85 11.82
CA MET A 40 -16.03 -2.95 11.43
C MET A 40 -15.29 -3.95 10.55
N MET A 41 -15.73 -5.20 10.57
CA MET A 41 -15.24 -6.26 9.71
C MET A 41 -16.38 -6.73 8.82
N GLN A 42 -16.13 -6.87 7.52
CA GLN A 42 -17.02 -7.54 6.58
C GLN A 42 -16.29 -8.75 5.99
N VAL A 43 -16.98 -9.87 5.88
CA VAL A 43 -16.46 -11.06 5.21
C VAL A 43 -17.32 -11.35 4.00
N THR A 44 -16.66 -11.48 2.86
CA THR A 44 -17.25 -11.88 1.58
C THR A 44 -16.70 -13.23 1.16
N ARG A 45 -17.47 -13.92 0.33
CA ARG A 45 -17.12 -15.18 -0.28
C ARG A 45 -17.50 -15.11 -1.74
N ASN A 46 -16.62 -15.53 -2.63
CA ASN A 46 -16.93 -15.55 -4.05
C ASN A 46 -18.10 -16.53 -4.32
N ASP A 47 -18.95 -16.20 -5.28
CA ASP A 47 -20.14 -16.94 -5.68
C ASP A 47 -19.79 -18.13 -6.60
N PHE A 48 -18.72 -18.85 -6.27
CA PHE A 48 -18.38 -20.09 -6.95
C PHE A 48 -19.16 -21.25 -6.33
N ASP A 49 -19.60 -22.19 -7.17
CA ASP A 49 -19.95 -23.52 -6.67
C ASP A 49 -18.67 -24.28 -6.28
N TRP A 50 -18.77 -25.10 -5.23
CA TRP A 50 -17.72 -25.98 -4.78
C TRP A 50 -17.27 -26.94 -5.88
N GLU A 51 -18.18 -27.31 -6.79
CA GLU A 51 -17.98 -28.31 -7.82
C GLU A 51 -17.61 -27.73 -9.21
N ASP A 52 -17.80 -26.42 -9.44
CA ASP A 52 -17.63 -25.82 -10.78
C ASP A 52 -16.28 -25.12 -10.98
N SER A 53 -15.55 -24.83 -9.91
CA SER A 53 -14.26 -24.15 -9.99
C SER A 53 -13.08 -25.08 -9.69
N ILE A 54 -12.14 -25.22 -10.64
CA ILE A 54 -10.90 -25.97 -10.43
C ILE A 54 -10.07 -25.40 -9.28
N THR A 55 -10.13 -24.08 -9.07
CA THR A 55 -9.48 -23.40 -7.95
C THR A 55 -10.12 -23.83 -6.63
N VAL A 56 -11.46 -23.90 -6.57
CA VAL A 56 -12.17 -24.32 -5.36
C VAL A 56 -11.92 -25.79 -5.05
N LYS A 57 -11.86 -26.67 -6.06
CA LYS A 57 -11.49 -28.08 -5.90
C LYS A 57 -10.10 -28.27 -5.29
N ASN A 58 -9.13 -27.45 -5.70
CA ASN A 58 -7.73 -27.60 -5.31
C ASN A 58 -7.34 -26.83 -4.04
N ARG A 59 -7.89 -25.62 -3.84
CA ARG A 59 -7.51 -24.71 -2.75
C ARG A 59 -8.61 -24.49 -1.72
N GLY A 60 -9.84 -24.92 -2.00
CA GLY A 60 -11.01 -24.63 -1.20
C GLY A 60 -11.72 -23.35 -1.60
N MET A 61 -12.84 -23.08 -0.92
CA MET A 61 -13.67 -21.90 -1.16
C MET A 61 -12.96 -20.65 -0.65
N PRO A 62 -12.69 -19.64 -1.50
CA PRO A 62 -12.02 -18.41 -1.09
C PRO A 62 -12.95 -17.46 -0.33
N TYR A 63 -12.39 -16.79 0.66
CA TYR A 63 -13.03 -15.73 1.43
C TYR A 63 -12.10 -14.52 1.53
N GLU A 64 -12.69 -13.35 1.49
CA GLU A 64 -12.03 -12.08 1.77
C GLU A 64 -12.65 -11.47 3.03
N ALA A 65 -11.80 -11.08 3.97
CA ALA A 65 -12.18 -10.41 5.20
C ALA A 65 -11.55 -9.03 5.23
N ASP A 66 -12.41 -8.02 5.26
CA ASP A 66 -12.02 -6.62 5.23
C ASP A 66 -12.29 -5.99 6.59
N LEU A 67 -11.22 -5.51 7.24
CA LEU A 67 -11.31 -4.63 8.39
C LEU A 67 -11.33 -3.18 7.91
N TYR A 68 -12.46 -2.52 8.11
CA TYR A 68 -12.63 -1.09 7.92
C TYR A 68 -12.42 -0.39 9.26
N PHE A 69 -11.58 0.64 9.32
CA PHE A 69 -11.48 1.50 10.49
C PHE A 69 -11.22 2.96 10.15
N LYS A 70 -11.57 3.87 11.04
CA LYS A 70 -11.24 5.29 10.93
C LYS A 70 -10.36 5.77 12.09
N LEU A 71 -9.53 6.76 11.80
CA LEU A 71 -8.66 7.43 12.77
C LEU A 71 -9.21 8.80 13.19
N ASP A 72 -9.78 9.56 12.24
CA ASP A 72 -10.50 10.82 12.45
C ASP A 72 -11.72 10.92 11.52
N ASN A 73 -12.29 12.10 11.33
CA ASN A 73 -13.69 12.28 10.93
C ASN A 73 -14.05 11.82 9.50
N ASN A 74 -13.10 11.53 8.60
CA ASN A 74 -13.42 11.00 7.26
C ASN A 74 -12.45 9.96 6.69
N ASP A 75 -11.20 9.84 7.20
CA ASP A 75 -10.23 8.87 6.66
C ASP A 75 -10.63 7.44 7.04
N ALA A 76 -10.95 6.63 6.03
CA ALA A 76 -11.22 5.22 6.19
C ALA A 76 -10.03 4.39 5.70
N TYR A 77 -9.66 3.39 6.49
CA TYR A 77 -8.62 2.43 6.19
C TYR A 77 -9.24 1.05 5.99
N ILE A 78 -8.70 0.30 5.04
CA ILE A 78 -9.06 -1.10 4.81
C ILE A 78 -7.82 -1.98 4.99
N VAL A 79 -7.94 -2.97 5.86
CA VAL A 79 -6.99 -4.09 5.95
C VAL A 79 -7.70 -5.33 5.45
N ARG A 80 -7.16 -5.92 4.38
CA ARG A 80 -7.71 -7.11 3.73
C ARG A 80 -6.97 -8.34 4.20
N SER A 81 -7.70 -9.43 4.44
CA SER A 81 -7.16 -10.74 4.75
C SER A 81 -7.89 -11.80 3.92
N TYR A 82 -7.14 -12.77 3.42
CA TYR A 82 -7.69 -13.85 2.59
C TYR A 82 -7.57 -15.18 3.34
N PHE A 83 -8.62 -15.99 3.28
CA PHE A 83 -8.59 -17.36 3.81
C PHE A 83 -9.39 -18.30 2.92
N TYR A 84 -9.17 -19.60 3.11
CA TYR A 84 -9.84 -20.66 2.36
C TYR A 84 -10.47 -21.66 3.31
N ILE A 85 -11.66 -22.14 2.97
CA ILE A 85 -12.20 -23.37 3.57
C ILE A 85 -11.90 -24.52 2.61
N PRO A 86 -11.05 -25.48 2.99
CA PRO A 86 -10.60 -26.52 2.08
C PRO A 86 -11.76 -27.39 1.60
N ALA A 87 -11.78 -27.75 0.32
CA ALA A 87 -12.71 -28.72 -0.22
C ALA A 87 -12.33 -30.14 0.26
N LYS A 88 -13.33 -31.01 0.46
CA LYS A 88 -13.11 -32.44 0.73
C LYS A 88 -13.52 -33.22 -0.52
N ASN A 89 -12.55 -33.88 -1.17
CA ASN A 89 -12.74 -34.62 -2.43
C ASN A 89 -13.40 -33.76 -3.54
N GLY A 90 -13.01 -32.48 -3.65
CA GLY A 90 -13.58 -31.56 -4.63
C GLY A 90 -15.01 -31.10 -4.34
N LYS A 91 -15.50 -31.32 -3.11
CA LYS A 91 -16.85 -30.92 -2.65
C LYS A 91 -16.79 -30.14 -1.35
N ALA A 92 -17.90 -29.49 -1.00
CA ALA A 92 -18.08 -28.85 0.30
C ALA A 92 -17.92 -29.88 1.44
N PRO A 93 -17.05 -29.64 2.44
CA PRO A 93 -17.00 -30.48 3.64
C PRO A 93 -18.33 -30.49 4.38
N ALA A 94 -18.77 -31.62 4.96
CA ALA A 94 -20.06 -31.68 5.66
C ALA A 94 -20.22 -30.63 6.79
N ASN A 95 -19.12 -30.22 7.42
CA ASN A 95 -19.07 -29.21 8.48
C ASN A 95 -18.59 -27.82 8.01
N TRP A 96 -18.62 -27.52 6.69
CA TRP A 96 -18.05 -26.30 6.13
C TRP A 96 -18.59 -25.01 6.78
N LYS A 97 -19.88 -24.98 7.18
CA LYS A 97 -20.47 -23.84 7.90
C LYS A 97 -19.88 -23.62 9.30
N ALA A 98 -19.52 -24.69 10.00
CA ALA A 98 -18.83 -24.58 11.29
C ALA A 98 -17.40 -24.05 11.08
N GLN A 99 -16.70 -24.56 10.05
CA GLN A 99 -15.37 -24.08 9.66
C GLN A 99 -15.39 -22.60 9.24
N GLU A 100 -16.42 -22.16 8.51
CA GLU A 100 -16.64 -20.76 8.11
C GLU A 100 -16.71 -19.86 9.35
N LYS A 101 -17.57 -20.23 10.32
CA LYS A 101 -17.72 -19.47 11.56
C LYS A 101 -16.41 -19.41 12.38
N GLU A 102 -15.69 -20.52 12.47
CA GLU A 102 -14.42 -20.59 13.21
C GLU A 102 -13.31 -19.77 12.54
N ALA A 103 -13.21 -19.84 11.20
CA ALA A 103 -12.26 -19.05 10.44
C ALA A 103 -12.54 -17.55 10.59
N ILE A 104 -13.81 -17.11 10.50
CA ILE A 104 -14.19 -15.71 10.71
C ILE A 104 -13.84 -15.25 12.14
N ASN A 105 -14.12 -16.07 13.16
CA ASN A 105 -13.73 -15.75 14.54
C ASN A 105 -12.20 -15.61 14.69
N THR A 106 -11.44 -16.45 14.00
CA THR A 106 -9.98 -16.41 14.01
C THR A 106 -9.45 -15.13 13.35
N ILE A 107 -10.02 -14.73 12.22
CA ILE A 107 -9.66 -13.48 11.54
C ILE A 107 -10.04 -12.26 12.39
N GLU A 108 -11.22 -12.23 13.00
CA GLU A 108 -11.60 -11.15 13.92
C GLU A 108 -10.57 -11.01 15.05
N LYS A 109 -10.17 -12.13 15.67
CA LYS A 109 -9.17 -12.14 16.73
C LYS A 109 -7.84 -11.55 16.23
N LYS A 110 -7.39 -11.93 15.03
CA LYS A 110 -6.18 -11.36 14.42
C LYS A 110 -6.31 -9.87 14.18
N PHE A 111 -7.41 -9.38 13.61
CA PHE A 111 -7.64 -7.95 13.42
C PHE A 111 -7.60 -7.17 14.74
N ARG A 112 -8.24 -7.71 15.79
CA ARG A 112 -8.20 -7.09 17.12
C ARG A 112 -6.79 -7.04 17.69
N GLN A 113 -6.05 -8.15 17.62
CA GLN A 113 -4.75 -8.30 18.26
C GLN A 113 -3.63 -7.61 17.50
N GLU A 114 -3.62 -7.67 16.17
CA GLU A 114 -2.50 -7.23 15.36
C GLU A 114 -2.64 -5.82 14.79
N ILE A 115 -3.88 -5.33 14.62
CA ILE A 115 -4.15 -4.02 14.04
C ILE A 115 -4.76 -3.08 15.08
N LEU A 116 -5.93 -3.45 15.63
CA LEU A 116 -6.71 -2.53 16.47
C LEU A 116 -6.10 -2.28 17.85
N SER A 117 -5.36 -3.24 18.42
CA SER A 117 -4.72 -3.09 19.73
C SER A 117 -3.63 -2.02 19.75
N GLY A 118 -2.91 -1.87 18.63
CA GLY A 118 -1.83 -0.90 18.45
C GLY A 118 -2.30 0.43 17.88
N LEU A 119 -3.57 0.53 17.46
CA LEU A 119 -4.09 1.67 16.72
C LEU A 119 -4.25 2.92 17.59
N LYS A 120 -3.52 3.97 17.24
CA LYS A 120 -3.55 5.27 17.92
C LYS A 120 -3.78 6.38 16.90
N THR A 121 -4.53 7.39 17.31
CA THR A 121 -4.63 8.66 16.59
C THR A 121 -3.39 9.50 16.87
N ARG A 122 -2.98 10.34 15.93
CA ARG A 122 -1.89 11.30 16.10
C ARG A 122 -2.24 12.61 15.40
N GLN A 123 -1.66 13.72 15.87
CA GLN A 123 -1.83 15.00 15.20
C GLN A 123 -1.16 15.00 13.83
N GLU A 124 -1.64 15.86 12.93
CA GLU A 124 -0.97 16.10 11.66
C GLU A 124 0.48 16.54 11.95
N PHE A 125 1.45 15.95 11.24
CA PHE A 125 2.89 16.15 11.43
C PHE A 125 3.52 15.63 12.74
N GLU A 126 2.75 15.04 13.67
CA GLU A 126 3.32 14.35 14.83
C GLU A 126 4.11 13.12 14.38
N VAL A 127 5.40 13.02 14.76
CA VAL A 127 6.25 11.87 14.46
C VAL A 127 6.38 11.00 15.71
N PRO A 128 5.79 9.78 15.74
CA PRO A 128 5.87 8.89 16.88
C PRO A 128 7.32 8.46 17.20
N ASN A 129 7.67 8.40 18.49
CA ASN A 129 8.96 7.92 18.98
C ASN A 129 8.91 6.45 19.45
N LYS A 130 8.11 5.62 18.79
CA LYS A 130 7.91 4.20 19.13
C LYS A 130 7.94 3.36 17.87
N HIS A 131 8.23 2.07 18.02
CA HIS A 131 8.12 1.11 16.93
C HIS A 131 6.67 0.97 16.46
N GLY A 132 6.50 0.97 15.14
CA GLY A 132 5.19 0.85 14.50
C GLY A 132 5.15 1.49 13.12
N ILE A 133 3.95 1.48 12.54
CA ILE A 133 3.67 1.97 11.19
C ILE A 133 2.89 3.28 11.28
N CYS A 134 3.40 4.33 10.65
CA CYS A 134 2.70 5.62 10.55
C CYS A 134 1.63 5.59 9.45
N LEU A 135 0.45 6.11 9.79
CA LEU A 135 -0.69 6.33 8.89
C LEU A 135 -1.05 7.82 8.87
N ILE A 136 -1.77 8.31 7.86
CA ILE A 136 -2.30 9.68 7.91
C ILE A 136 -3.30 9.77 9.08
N GLY A 137 -3.06 10.70 10.00
CA GLY A 137 -3.86 10.84 11.23
C GLY A 137 -3.73 9.72 12.27
N GLY A 138 -2.83 8.75 12.08
CA GLY A 138 -2.63 7.69 13.09
C GLY A 138 -1.36 6.88 13.01
N PHE A 139 -1.32 5.85 13.83
CA PHE A 139 -0.14 5.02 14.07
C PHE A 139 -0.57 3.65 14.56
N ILE A 140 0.04 2.58 14.04
CA ILE A 140 -0.12 1.22 14.55
C ILE A 140 1.16 0.86 15.28
N ALA A 141 1.13 0.88 16.61
CA ALA A 141 2.26 0.48 17.44
C ALA A 141 2.51 -1.04 17.33
N ASP A 142 3.77 -1.44 17.19
CA ASP A 142 4.18 -2.84 17.17
C ASP A 142 5.54 -3.05 17.87
N ASP A 143 6.12 -4.24 17.73
CA ASP A 143 7.41 -4.61 18.32
C ASP A 143 8.62 -4.32 17.40
N GLY A 144 8.39 -3.72 16.23
CA GLY A 144 9.40 -3.41 15.22
C GLY A 144 9.99 -4.62 14.50
N LYS A 145 9.43 -5.83 14.70
CA LYS A 145 9.97 -7.07 14.10
C LYS A 145 9.18 -7.56 12.90
N LYS A 146 7.94 -7.09 12.76
CA LYS A 146 7.08 -7.51 11.64
C LYS A 146 7.58 -6.87 10.35
N PRO A 147 7.86 -7.66 9.29
CA PRO A 147 8.16 -7.09 7.99
C PRO A 147 6.91 -6.40 7.46
N PHE A 148 7.08 -5.27 6.81
CA PHE A 148 5.99 -4.55 6.18
C PHE A 148 6.52 -3.79 4.98
N GLU A 149 5.64 -3.58 4.01
CA GLU A 149 5.91 -2.80 2.81
C GLU A 149 4.94 -1.61 2.78
N VAL A 150 5.48 -0.41 2.57
CA VAL A 150 4.68 0.82 2.45
C VAL A 150 5.08 1.56 1.20
N HIS A 151 4.07 1.90 0.40
CA HIS A 151 4.19 2.78 -0.76
C HIS A 151 3.39 4.03 -0.44
N SER A 152 4.10 5.14 -0.23
CA SER A 152 3.50 6.44 0.08
C SER A 152 3.75 7.40 -1.06
N THR A 153 2.71 8.10 -1.51
CA THR A 153 2.83 9.22 -2.43
C THR A 153 2.53 10.51 -1.69
N VAL A 154 3.44 11.48 -1.79
CA VAL A 154 3.29 12.84 -1.28
C VAL A 154 3.03 13.76 -2.47
N GLU A 155 1.83 14.33 -2.49
CA GLU A 155 1.48 15.41 -3.39
C GLU A 155 1.70 16.76 -2.70
N PHE A 156 2.22 17.72 -3.45
CA PHE A 156 2.50 19.06 -2.93
C PHE A 156 1.31 19.97 -3.23
N ALA A 157 0.76 20.60 -2.19
CA ALA A 157 -0.39 21.49 -2.34
C ALA A 157 -0.14 22.54 -3.45
N LYS A 158 -1.10 22.66 -4.38
CA LYS A 158 -1.07 23.55 -5.56
C LYS A 158 -0.02 23.18 -6.62
N GLN A 159 0.75 22.10 -6.45
CA GLN A 159 1.76 21.64 -7.40
C GLN A 159 1.34 20.31 -8.02
N HIS A 160 0.56 20.37 -9.09
CA HIS A 160 -0.04 19.20 -9.75
C HIS A 160 0.85 18.59 -10.84
N ASP A 161 2.11 18.98 -10.90
CA ASP A 161 3.08 18.44 -11.86
C ASP A 161 4.27 17.80 -11.17
N MET A 162 4.17 17.48 -9.88
CA MET A 162 5.22 16.80 -9.15
C MET A 162 4.67 15.93 -8.02
N SER A 163 5.34 14.81 -7.77
CA SER A 163 5.03 13.91 -6.66
C SER A 163 6.32 13.31 -6.12
N LEU A 164 6.30 12.95 -4.83
CA LEU A 164 7.35 12.19 -4.17
C LEU A 164 6.78 10.84 -3.73
N GLU A 165 7.34 9.77 -4.24
CA GLU A 165 7.03 8.40 -3.85
C GLU A 165 8.12 7.85 -2.93
N ILE A 166 7.69 7.20 -1.86
CA ILE A 166 8.53 6.57 -0.85
C ILE A 166 8.07 5.12 -0.74
N MET A 167 8.95 4.20 -1.14
CA MET A 167 8.79 2.77 -1.01
C MET A 167 9.69 2.27 0.11
N HIS A 168 9.09 1.70 1.14
CA HIS A 168 9.78 1.09 2.28
C HIS A 168 9.45 -0.40 2.34
N GLY A 169 10.42 -1.22 2.77
CA GLY A 169 10.28 -2.67 2.87
C GLY A 169 10.43 -3.45 1.57
N ASP A 170 10.59 -2.76 0.43
CA ASP A 170 10.90 -3.36 -0.87
C ASP A 170 12.41 -3.65 -0.97
N VAL A 171 12.87 -4.62 -0.18
CA VAL A 171 14.29 -5.01 -0.07
C VAL A 171 14.73 -5.73 -1.33
N LEU A 172 15.91 -5.37 -1.86
CA LEU A 172 16.49 -6.08 -3.00
C LEU A 172 16.81 -7.52 -2.65
N LYS A 173 16.50 -8.41 -3.58
CA LYS A 173 16.98 -9.80 -3.50
C LYS A 173 18.49 -9.85 -3.73
N ALA A 174 19.15 -10.89 -3.20
CA ALA A 174 20.62 -11.01 -3.19
C ALA A 174 21.27 -10.98 -4.59
N ASP A 175 20.51 -11.23 -5.65
CA ASP A 175 20.90 -11.26 -7.06
C ASP A 175 20.25 -10.15 -7.90
N GLU A 176 19.49 -9.25 -7.28
CA GLU A 176 18.86 -8.14 -7.99
C GLU A 176 19.87 -7.04 -8.29
N ALA A 177 19.87 -6.57 -9.54
CA ALA A 177 20.74 -5.48 -9.98
C ALA A 177 20.50 -4.20 -9.14
N THR A 178 21.54 -3.47 -8.80
CA THR A 178 21.40 -2.17 -8.10
C THR A 178 20.77 -1.11 -9.00
N LEU A 179 20.39 0.05 -8.45
CA LEU A 179 19.76 1.15 -9.21
C LEU A 179 20.59 1.57 -10.43
N LEU A 180 21.91 1.67 -10.29
CA LEU A 180 22.80 2.08 -11.39
C LEU A 180 22.92 0.99 -12.46
N GLN A 181 22.87 -0.28 -12.07
CA GLN A 181 22.95 -1.44 -12.96
C GLN A 181 21.62 -1.69 -13.70
N ARG A 182 20.48 -1.31 -13.10
CA ARG A 182 19.18 -1.36 -13.75
C ARG A 182 19.11 -0.37 -14.90
N LYS A 183 18.65 -0.85 -16.06
CA LYS A 183 18.13 0.04 -17.09
C LYS A 183 16.84 0.64 -16.54
N VAL A 184 16.74 1.96 -16.52
CA VAL A 184 15.45 2.60 -16.23
C VAL A 184 14.56 2.23 -17.40
N ASP A 185 13.60 1.35 -17.15
CA ASP A 185 12.60 0.92 -18.13
C ASP A 185 11.30 1.63 -17.78
N PRO A 186 10.99 2.79 -18.40
CA PRO A 186 9.91 3.66 -17.94
C PRO A 186 8.50 3.08 -18.15
N GLU A 187 8.38 2.07 -19.00
CA GLU A 187 7.20 1.26 -19.28
C GLU A 187 7.76 -0.09 -19.71
N LYS A 188 7.24 -1.24 -19.25
CA LYS A 188 7.72 -2.56 -19.71
C LYS A 188 7.54 -2.76 -21.23
N GLY A 189 8.45 -2.23 -22.05
CA GLY A 189 8.40 -2.20 -23.54
C GLY A 189 7.28 -1.30 -24.05
N LEU A 190 7.49 -0.32 -24.94
CA LEU A 190 8.28 -0.33 -26.16
C LEU A 190 8.36 1.15 -26.63
N LEU A 191 9.56 1.64 -26.99
CA LEU A 191 9.88 2.96 -27.61
C LEU A 191 10.18 4.19 -26.71
N VAL A 192 11.09 4.10 -25.72
CA VAL A 192 11.76 5.33 -25.20
C VAL A 192 13.27 5.16 -24.93
N LYS A 193 13.96 4.20 -25.56
CA LYS A 193 15.43 4.14 -25.45
C LYS A 193 16.14 5.36 -26.07
N ALA A 194 15.47 6.13 -26.92
CA ALA A 194 16.07 7.25 -27.67
C ALA A 194 15.89 8.64 -27.04
N LEU A 195 15.06 8.80 -25.99
CA LEU A 195 14.70 10.14 -25.46
C LEU A 195 15.01 10.34 -23.97
N THR A 196 15.68 9.39 -23.31
CA THR A 196 16.11 9.52 -21.91
C THR A 196 17.53 10.07 -21.80
N ARG A 197 17.69 11.29 -21.27
CA ARG A 197 18.98 11.91 -20.94
C ARG A 197 19.25 11.74 -19.44
N THR A 198 20.33 11.06 -19.08
CA THR A 198 20.82 11.07 -17.69
C THR A 198 21.40 12.45 -17.37
N ILE A 199 20.93 13.06 -16.28
CA ILE A 199 21.40 14.36 -15.78
C ILE A 199 22.53 14.15 -14.77
N ARG A 200 22.31 13.25 -13.80
CA ARG A 200 23.26 12.92 -12.74
C ARG A 200 23.03 11.48 -12.29
N GLN A 201 24.09 10.73 -12.04
CA GLN A 201 24.01 9.40 -11.44
C GLN A 201 25.29 9.08 -10.66
N GLY A 202 25.19 8.27 -9.62
CA GLY A 202 26.34 7.84 -8.82
C GLY A 202 25.97 7.44 -7.41
N LYS A 203 26.98 7.21 -6.57
CA LYS A 203 26.78 7.01 -5.13
C LYS A 203 26.36 8.33 -4.47
N ARG A 204 25.37 8.27 -3.58
CA ARG A 204 24.92 9.41 -2.79
C ARG A 204 24.51 8.94 -1.39
N THR A 205 25.22 9.42 -0.39
CA THR A 205 24.88 9.18 1.02
C THR A 205 24.01 10.32 1.53
N ILE A 206 22.89 10.00 2.18
CA ILE A 206 22.00 10.97 2.85
C ILE A 206 21.79 10.53 4.30
N ASN A 207 21.94 11.43 5.27
CA ASN A 207 21.70 11.14 6.70
C ASN A 207 22.36 9.83 7.22
N GLY A 208 23.56 9.51 6.73
CA GLY A 208 24.30 8.29 7.09
C GLY A 208 23.84 7.02 6.37
N MET A 209 22.85 7.10 5.48
CA MET A 209 22.41 6.01 4.62
C MET A 209 23.15 6.07 3.28
N SER A 210 24.00 5.08 3.01
CA SER A 210 24.64 4.90 1.71
C SER A 210 23.63 4.42 0.68
N GLY A 211 23.73 4.91 -0.54
CA GLY A 211 22.84 4.56 -1.63
C GLY A 211 23.32 5.04 -2.99
N GLU A 212 22.46 4.85 -3.98
CA GLU A 212 22.65 5.21 -5.37
C GLU A 212 21.61 6.24 -5.79
N GLU A 213 22.01 7.15 -6.66
CA GLU A 213 21.13 8.12 -7.30
C GLU A 213 21.17 7.96 -8.81
N LYS A 214 20.01 8.12 -9.46
CA LYS A 214 19.89 8.21 -10.91
C LYS A 214 18.82 9.22 -11.27
N LEU A 215 19.23 10.32 -11.90
CA LEU A 215 18.36 11.42 -12.29
C LEU A 215 18.25 11.44 -13.82
N VAL A 216 17.04 11.26 -14.34
CA VAL A 216 16.81 11.22 -15.78
C VAL A 216 15.78 12.27 -16.20
N LYS A 217 16.04 12.86 -17.37
CA LYS A 217 15.06 13.60 -18.16
C LYS A 217 14.56 12.68 -19.27
N TRP A 218 13.26 12.66 -19.51
CA TRP A 218 12.67 11.95 -20.66
C TRP A 218 11.75 12.88 -21.45
N GLY A 219 11.42 12.49 -22.68
CA GLY A 219 10.78 13.28 -23.74
C GLY A 219 9.94 14.49 -23.28
N GLY A 220 10.20 15.66 -23.88
CA GLY A 220 9.64 16.93 -23.43
C GLY A 220 10.37 17.47 -22.20
N ASN A 221 9.65 18.14 -21.29
CA ASN A 221 10.19 18.66 -20.05
C ASN A 221 9.76 17.82 -18.84
N LYS A 222 10.07 16.52 -18.87
CA LYS A 222 9.68 15.56 -17.84
C LYS A 222 10.89 14.95 -17.14
N TYR A 223 10.78 14.69 -15.84
CA TYR A 223 11.89 14.21 -15.03
C TYR A 223 11.45 13.05 -14.12
N MET A 224 12.34 12.08 -13.94
CA MET A 224 12.20 10.99 -12.98
C MET A 224 13.50 10.83 -12.22
N PHE A 225 13.45 11.09 -10.93
CA PHE A 225 14.60 11.12 -10.05
C PHE A 225 14.51 10.00 -9.04
N PHE A 226 15.56 9.20 -8.95
CA PHE A 226 15.60 8.03 -8.10
C PHE A 226 16.75 8.15 -7.10
N TRP A 227 16.47 7.81 -5.85
CA TRP A 227 17.49 7.46 -4.88
C TRP A 227 17.10 6.14 -4.23
N GLU A 228 18.05 5.23 -4.10
CA GLU A 228 17.83 3.93 -3.50
C GLU A 228 18.94 3.63 -2.51
N ARG A 229 18.58 3.29 -1.27
CA ARG A 229 19.56 2.85 -0.29
C ARG A 229 20.23 1.57 -0.76
N ASP A 230 21.51 1.39 -0.43
CA ASP A 230 22.16 0.10 -0.60
C ASP A 230 21.33 -0.99 0.13
N GLY A 231 20.94 -2.04 -0.60
CA GLY A 231 20.02 -3.09 -0.12
C GLY A 231 18.54 -2.86 -0.46
N GLY A 232 18.17 -1.73 -1.07
CA GLY A 232 16.83 -1.46 -1.61
C GLY A 232 15.90 -0.65 -0.73
N ASP A 233 16.14 -0.61 0.58
CA ASP A 233 15.17 -0.09 1.54
C ASP A 233 15.67 1.13 2.36
N PRO A 234 15.14 2.36 2.12
CA PRO A 234 14.03 2.68 1.23
C PRO A 234 14.47 3.02 -0.21
N ARG A 235 13.50 2.98 -1.13
CA ARG A 235 13.57 3.57 -2.46
C ARG A 235 12.71 4.83 -2.52
N ILE A 236 13.29 5.89 -3.07
CA ILE A 236 12.69 7.21 -3.22
C ILE A 236 12.60 7.52 -4.71
N MET A 237 11.42 7.91 -5.17
CA MET A 237 11.21 8.41 -6.52
C MET A 237 10.57 9.79 -6.47
N MET A 238 11.07 10.72 -7.27
CA MET A 238 10.44 12.03 -7.44
C MET A 238 10.18 12.28 -8.92
N GLN A 239 8.92 12.54 -9.25
CA GLN A 239 8.49 12.74 -10.63
C GLN A 239 8.16 14.21 -10.87
N PHE A 240 8.44 14.68 -12.08
CA PHE A 240 8.05 16.03 -12.53
C PHE A 240 7.47 15.97 -13.95
N GLY A 241 6.24 16.45 -14.11
CA GLY A 241 5.55 16.60 -15.39
C GLY A 241 5.16 15.27 -16.07
N THR A 242 5.32 14.13 -15.41
CA THR A 242 5.07 12.79 -15.97
C THR A 242 3.62 12.64 -16.43
N GLU A 243 2.68 13.07 -15.59
CA GLU A 243 1.23 13.11 -15.84
C GLU A 243 0.78 14.13 -16.89
N LYS A 244 1.66 15.04 -17.33
CA LYS A 244 1.30 16.13 -18.25
C LYS A 244 1.85 15.86 -19.65
N LYS A 245 1.06 16.16 -20.68
CA LYS A 245 1.51 16.06 -22.07
C LYS A 245 2.77 16.91 -22.33
N ASP A 246 2.77 18.15 -21.85
CA ASP A 246 3.85 19.12 -22.11
C ASP A 246 5.00 19.07 -21.08
N GLY A 247 4.90 18.23 -20.04
CA GLY A 247 5.85 18.18 -18.94
C GLY A 247 5.66 19.28 -17.89
N THR A 248 6.68 19.50 -17.06
CA THR A 248 6.70 20.59 -16.06
C THR A 248 7.07 21.91 -16.71
N LYS A 249 6.67 23.04 -16.12
CA LYS A 249 7.11 24.38 -16.53
C LYS A 249 8.46 24.79 -15.92
N ARG A 250 8.98 23.99 -14.99
CA ARG A 250 10.25 24.27 -14.30
C ARG A 250 11.45 24.00 -15.19
N SER A 251 12.49 24.78 -15.00
CA SER A 251 13.82 24.50 -15.55
C SER A 251 14.46 23.27 -14.92
N GLU A 252 15.45 22.67 -15.60
CA GLU A 252 16.25 21.58 -15.06
C GLU A 252 16.94 21.97 -13.73
N ALA A 253 17.40 23.21 -13.61
CA ALA A 253 18.03 23.73 -12.41
C ALA A 253 17.06 23.78 -11.22
N GLU A 254 15.81 24.24 -11.43
CA GLU A 254 14.79 24.26 -10.38
C GLU A 254 14.42 22.84 -9.93
N VAL A 255 14.25 21.91 -10.87
CA VAL A 255 13.93 20.51 -10.57
C VAL A 255 15.06 19.86 -9.75
N LEU A 256 16.32 20.09 -10.10
CA LEU A 256 17.48 19.64 -9.33
C LEU A 256 17.54 20.26 -7.94
N ALA A 257 17.28 21.57 -7.82
CA ALA A 257 17.29 22.27 -6.54
C ALA A 257 16.23 21.71 -5.57
N ILE A 258 15.03 21.42 -6.07
CA ILE A 258 13.96 20.79 -5.28
C ILE A 258 14.41 19.42 -4.77
N TRP A 259 14.94 18.57 -5.65
CA TRP A 259 15.44 17.25 -5.28
C TRP A 259 16.54 17.30 -4.23
N ASP A 260 17.51 18.20 -4.43
CA ASP A 260 18.64 18.37 -3.50
C ASP A 260 18.21 18.99 -2.17
N THR A 261 17.05 19.65 -2.12
CA THR A 261 16.45 20.15 -0.86
C THR A 261 15.65 19.07 -0.15
N VAL A 262 14.83 18.30 -0.88
CA VAL A 262 13.88 17.33 -0.31
C VAL A 262 14.57 16.06 0.14
N LEU A 263 15.42 15.46 -0.70
CA LEU A 263 16.02 14.15 -0.43
C LEU A 263 16.77 14.11 0.92
N PRO A 264 17.60 15.10 1.30
CA PRO A 264 18.30 15.08 2.58
C PRO A 264 17.42 15.26 3.81
N THR A 265 16.13 15.58 3.67
CA THR A 265 15.21 15.64 4.82
C THR A 265 14.74 14.25 5.26
N LEU A 266 14.89 13.23 4.40
CA LEU A 266 14.46 11.86 4.66
C LEU A 266 15.45 11.13 5.56
N LYS A 267 14.97 10.69 6.72
CA LYS A 267 15.78 9.95 7.71
C LYS A 267 14.93 8.88 8.41
N PRO A 268 15.55 7.78 8.87
CA PRO A 268 14.88 6.83 9.73
C PRO A 268 14.42 7.51 11.03
N VAL A 269 13.22 7.17 11.49
CA VAL A 269 12.76 7.54 12.82
C VAL A 269 13.52 6.68 13.82
N LYS A 270 14.27 7.32 14.72
CA LYS A 270 14.91 6.62 15.86
C LYS A 270 13.88 6.55 17.00
N PRO A 271 13.61 5.36 17.58
CA PRO A 271 12.87 5.23 18.82
C PRO A 271 13.55 5.97 19.98
#